data_AF-A0A7W0Z9Z8-F1
#
_entry.id   AF-A0A7W0Z9Z8-F1
#
_cell.length_a   1.000
_cell.length_b   1.000
_cell.length_c   1.000
_cell.angle_alpha   90.00
_cell.angle_beta   90.00
_cell.angle_gamma   90.00
#
_symmetry.space_group_name_H-M   'P 1'
#
loop_
_entity.id
_entity.type
_entity.pdbx_description
1 polymer ?
#
loop_
_entity_poly.entity_id
_entity_poly.type
_entity_poly.pdbx_seq_one_letter_code
_entity_poly.pdbx_strand_id
1 'polypeptide(L)'
;MDPRTHEGLSRTSRLINEQFFGGRGDEQRISAALPQLAIAITADSRNAQTIAAQTLVVALATLIARMGIDVQLDCPDPALASPQPPLTGGRLRSSLVELGADLIPGVPIAAELRRPPVMSFAIGDSPCAPPGALRLSGGDWDLAIESAAAPGRPWEAALPFGALACAAAAAAEGLRAALPKLAELVGTELVAASHRLETGQAVRLDLRRWFPGEIATDIGPVDVISGGAITSATLYVLLRAPELEGAIRVIEGEGLDLSNVNRYMLSRASLDGVMKTRMLASCSRPQLRITGVPHRYDADRASAIGPLAPRVLVGVDHIPSRWLVQERATGWVGVGATQSLDTLVSAHRPGEPCAGCLHQREPDADELVPTISFVSFWSGLLLALELLTEAAGAKPDQQALFCWPFGYDGPHLMRLPVAAQPACPVGCAASRARAA
;
A
#
# COMPACT_ATOMS: atom_id res chain seq x y z
N MET A 1 22.36 14.86 9.92
CA MET A 1 21.42 13.90 9.31
C MET A 1 22.04 13.44 8.01
N ASP A 2 21.97 12.14 7.70
CA ASP A 2 22.41 11.64 6.40
C ASP A 2 21.51 12.25 5.30
N PRO A 3 22.06 12.97 4.30
CA PRO A 3 21.28 13.55 3.20
C PRO A 3 20.37 12.53 2.51
N ARG A 4 20.78 11.26 2.47
CA ARG A 4 20.02 10.16 1.86
C ARG A 4 18.74 9.81 2.63
N THR A 5 18.72 10.06 3.95
CA THR A 5 17.50 9.89 4.76
C THR A 5 16.43 10.87 4.29
N HIS A 6 16.80 12.13 4.09
CA HIS A 6 15.85 13.15 3.63
C HIS A 6 15.31 12.85 2.23
N GLU A 7 16.20 12.49 1.30
CA GLU A 7 15.80 12.07 -0.06
C GLU A 7 14.80 10.91 -0.03
N GLY A 8 15.11 9.86 0.74
CA GLY A 8 14.25 8.70 0.92
C GLY A 8 12.90 9.01 1.56
N LEU A 9 12.80 10.09 2.36
CA LEU A 9 11.57 10.50 3.07
C LEU A 9 10.88 11.73 2.48
N SER A 10 11.42 12.33 1.42
CA SER A 10 10.98 13.62 0.85
C SER A 10 9.45 13.72 0.69
N ARG A 11 8.82 12.76 0.01
CA ARG A 11 7.36 12.75 -0.19
C ARG A 11 6.55 12.53 1.09
N THR A 12 7.09 11.76 2.04
CA THR A 12 6.46 11.54 3.36
C THR A 12 6.48 12.82 4.18
N SER A 13 7.64 13.47 4.26
CA SER A 13 7.80 14.71 5.01
C SER A 13 6.97 15.84 4.43
N ARG A 14 6.91 15.94 3.10
CA ARG A 14 6.03 16.90 2.40
C ARG A 14 4.56 16.65 2.73
N LEU A 15 4.09 15.40 2.65
CA LEU A 15 2.69 15.08 3.00
C LEU A 15 2.39 15.45 4.45
N ILE A 16 3.28 15.08 5.37
CA ILE A 16 3.10 15.39 6.80
C ILE A 16 3.04 16.90 7.02
N ASN A 17 3.92 17.67 6.36
CA ASN A 17 3.93 19.12 6.42
C ASN A 17 2.59 19.72 5.96
N GLU A 18 2.14 19.32 4.78
CA GLU A 18 0.91 19.83 4.17
C GLU A 18 -0.33 19.47 5.01
N GLN A 19 -0.47 18.21 5.42
CA GLN A 19 -1.69 17.71 6.06
C GLN A 19 -1.76 18.01 7.55
N PHE A 20 -0.63 18.02 8.27
CA PHE A 20 -0.62 18.10 9.73
C PHE A 20 0.03 19.37 10.28
N PHE A 21 0.91 20.03 9.52
CA PHE A 21 1.53 21.30 9.94
C PHE A 21 0.99 22.52 9.15
N GLY A 22 0.07 22.29 8.20
CA GLY A 22 -0.52 23.34 7.35
C GLY A 22 0.52 24.01 6.45
N GLY A 23 1.55 23.28 6.03
CA GLY A 23 2.67 23.80 5.23
C GLY A 23 3.66 24.68 6.01
N ARG A 24 3.51 24.79 7.33
CA ARG A 24 4.35 25.66 8.19
C ARG A 24 5.57 24.93 8.76
N GLY A 25 5.61 23.61 8.67
CA GLY A 25 6.73 22.80 9.12
C GLY A 25 7.89 22.82 8.12
N ASP A 26 9.08 22.56 8.63
CA ASP A 26 10.28 22.34 7.80
C ASP A 26 10.41 20.85 7.48
N GLU A 27 10.30 20.50 6.20
CA GLU A 27 10.35 19.10 5.73
C GLU A 27 11.66 18.39 6.07
N GLN A 28 12.78 19.11 6.11
CA GLN A 28 14.06 18.56 6.53
C GLN A 28 14.01 18.22 8.01
N ARG A 29 13.49 19.13 8.86
CA ARG A 29 13.30 18.85 10.29
C ARG A 29 12.33 17.69 10.53
N ILE A 30 11.24 17.62 9.78
CA ILE A 30 10.31 16.48 9.84
C ILE A 30 11.05 15.17 9.52
N SER A 31 11.81 15.12 8.42
CA SER A 31 12.59 13.92 8.06
C SER A 31 13.67 13.57 9.10
N ALA A 32 14.22 14.56 9.81
CA ALA A 32 15.20 14.38 10.88
C ALA A 32 14.58 13.83 12.17
N ALA A 33 13.32 14.17 12.42
CA ALA A 33 12.61 13.88 13.65
C ALA A 33 11.94 12.51 13.61
N LEU A 34 11.46 12.06 12.43
CA LEU A 34 10.81 10.75 12.28
C LEU A 34 11.63 9.57 12.84
N PRO A 35 12.96 9.44 12.59
CA PRO A 35 13.76 8.32 13.11
C PRO A 35 14.00 8.39 14.63
N GLN A 36 13.63 9.50 15.28
CA GLN A 36 13.70 9.68 16.72
C GLN A 36 12.49 9.06 17.44
N LEU A 37 11.39 8.85 16.71
CA LEU A 37 10.19 8.18 17.17
C LEU A 37 10.35 6.67 17.01
N ALA A 38 9.61 5.89 17.81
CA ALA A 38 9.62 4.45 17.67
C ALA A 38 8.25 3.81 17.93
N ILE A 39 8.00 2.71 17.23
CA ILE A 39 6.82 1.86 17.43
C ILE A 39 7.29 0.45 17.77
N ALA A 40 6.65 -0.16 18.76
CA ALA A 40 6.91 -1.55 19.13
C ALA A 40 5.87 -2.50 18.51
N ILE A 41 6.32 -3.65 18.03
CA ILE A 41 5.46 -4.75 17.56
C ILE A 41 5.78 -5.98 18.40
N THR A 42 4.80 -6.46 19.16
CA THR A 42 4.91 -7.62 20.04
C THR A 42 4.09 -8.79 19.51
N ALA A 43 4.73 -9.94 19.36
CA ALA A 43 4.07 -11.19 19.00
C ALA A 43 4.69 -12.35 19.78
N ASP A 44 3.87 -13.24 20.34
CA ASP A 44 4.36 -14.45 20.99
C ASP A 44 4.69 -15.56 19.96
N SER A 45 5.16 -16.70 20.47
CA SER A 45 5.52 -17.84 19.60
C SER A 45 4.32 -18.44 18.87
N ARG A 46 3.12 -18.40 19.46
CA ARG A 46 1.91 -18.93 18.85
C ARG A 46 1.57 -18.13 17.61
N ASN A 47 1.51 -16.81 17.73
CA ASN A 47 1.20 -15.92 16.61
C ASN A 47 2.35 -15.89 15.61
N ALA A 48 3.61 -15.74 16.03
CA ALA A 48 4.74 -15.60 15.11
C ALA A 48 4.94 -16.80 14.15
N GLN A 49 4.38 -17.97 14.48
CA GLN A 49 4.46 -19.17 13.64
C GLN A 49 3.41 -19.23 12.52
N THR A 50 2.34 -18.42 12.57
CA THR A 50 1.28 -18.49 11.56
C THR A 50 1.55 -17.57 10.37
N ILE A 51 1.15 -18.01 9.17
CA ILE A 51 1.39 -17.23 7.93
C ILE A 51 0.70 -15.85 7.97
N ALA A 52 -0.50 -15.77 8.56
CA ALA A 52 -1.25 -14.53 8.67
C ALA A 52 -0.58 -13.52 9.61
N ALA A 53 -0.15 -13.96 10.80
CA ALA A 53 0.57 -13.07 11.71
C ALA A 53 1.94 -12.67 11.16
N GLN A 54 2.68 -13.58 10.50
CA GLN A 54 3.92 -13.19 9.83
C GLN A 54 3.65 -12.13 8.74
N THR A 55 2.61 -12.31 7.93
CA THR A 55 2.21 -11.34 6.90
C THR A 55 1.87 -9.99 7.51
N LEU A 56 1.09 -9.97 8.60
CA LEU A 56 0.75 -8.76 9.35
C LEU A 56 2.01 -8.06 9.88
N VAL A 57 2.89 -8.79 10.59
CA VAL A 57 4.12 -8.23 11.17
C VAL A 57 5.03 -7.66 10.10
N VAL A 58 5.25 -8.39 8.99
CA VAL A 58 6.11 -7.94 7.89
C VAL A 58 5.53 -6.70 7.22
N ALA A 59 4.23 -6.70 6.91
CA ALA A 59 3.58 -5.55 6.30
C ALA A 59 3.60 -4.32 7.22
N LEU A 60 3.25 -4.49 8.50
CA LEU A 60 3.20 -3.40 9.48
C LEU A 60 4.58 -2.78 9.72
N ALA A 61 5.59 -3.61 9.99
CA ALA A 61 6.96 -3.16 10.21
C ALA A 61 7.49 -2.42 8.97
N THR A 62 7.25 -2.95 7.78
CA THR A 62 7.67 -2.33 6.52
C THR A 62 6.96 -0.99 6.30
N LEU A 63 5.65 -0.94 6.49
CA LEU A 63 4.88 0.30 6.32
C LEU A 63 5.37 1.39 7.27
N ILE A 64 5.60 1.07 8.54
CA ILE A 64 6.09 2.02 9.55
C ILE A 64 7.51 2.49 9.25
N ALA A 65 8.44 1.57 8.97
CA ALA A 65 9.82 1.93 8.67
C ALA A 65 9.92 2.80 7.40
N ARG A 66 9.07 2.57 6.40
CA ARG A 66 8.95 3.41 5.20
C ARG A 66 8.39 4.81 5.49
N MET A 67 7.69 5.03 6.61
CA MET A 67 7.34 6.38 7.08
C MET A 67 8.52 7.11 7.73
N GLY A 68 9.65 6.43 7.95
CA GLY A 68 10.83 6.97 8.62
C GLY A 68 10.83 6.76 10.13
N ILE A 69 9.91 5.98 10.67
CA ILE A 69 9.77 5.71 12.12
C ILE A 69 10.51 4.42 12.48
N ASP A 70 11.29 4.43 13.58
CA ASP A 70 11.99 3.23 14.07
C ASP A 70 10.99 2.14 14.48
N VAL A 71 11.25 0.90 14.09
CA VAL A 71 10.43 -0.25 14.47
C VAL A 71 11.22 -1.14 15.42
N GLN A 72 10.65 -1.44 16.58
CA GLN A 72 11.22 -2.33 17.57
C GLN A 72 10.40 -3.62 17.62
N LEU A 73 11.05 -4.76 17.42
CA LEU A 73 10.40 -6.06 17.36
C LEU A 73 10.59 -6.79 18.68
N ASP A 74 9.49 -7.05 19.38
CA ASP A 74 9.43 -7.95 20.53
C ASP A 74 8.69 -9.23 20.11
N CYS A 75 9.34 -10.00 19.24
CA CYS A 75 8.80 -11.25 18.75
C CYS A 75 9.88 -12.33 18.59
N PRO A 76 9.49 -13.62 18.63
CA PRO A 76 10.36 -14.72 18.25
C PRO A 76 10.84 -14.62 16.80
N ASP A 77 11.87 -15.40 16.47
CA ASP A 77 12.44 -15.46 15.13
C ASP A 77 12.21 -16.84 14.47
N PRO A 78 10.95 -17.26 14.22
CA PRO A 78 10.69 -18.53 13.55
C PRO A 78 11.10 -18.45 12.08
N ALA A 79 11.19 -19.62 11.43
CA ALA A 79 11.29 -19.68 9.97
C ALA A 79 10.06 -19.00 9.35
N LEU A 80 10.27 -18.33 8.21
CA LEU A 80 9.17 -17.79 7.42
C LEU A 80 8.34 -18.96 6.86
N ALA A 81 7.01 -18.87 7.02
CA ALA A 81 6.06 -19.87 6.52
C ALA A 81 6.06 -19.96 4.98
N SER A 82 6.41 -18.87 4.32
CA SER A 82 6.58 -18.77 2.87
C SER A 82 7.55 -17.62 2.54
N PRO A 83 8.10 -17.55 1.31
CA PRO A 83 8.81 -16.36 0.85
C PRO A 83 7.93 -15.11 0.99
N GLN A 84 8.52 -14.02 1.51
CA GLN A 84 7.82 -12.76 1.77
C GLN A 84 8.63 -11.56 1.25
N PRO A 85 8.81 -11.39 -0.07
CA PRO A 85 9.57 -10.27 -0.62
C PRO A 85 9.02 -8.93 -0.10
N PRO A 86 9.89 -7.93 0.20
CA PRO A 86 11.31 -7.84 -0.17
C PRO A 86 12.27 -8.47 0.86
N LEU A 87 11.78 -9.33 1.77
CA LEU A 87 12.65 -10.13 2.62
C LEU A 87 13.44 -11.14 1.79
N THR A 88 14.71 -11.28 2.12
CA THR A 88 15.71 -12.12 1.45
C THR A 88 16.11 -13.32 2.31
N GLY A 89 16.12 -13.16 3.64
CA GLY A 89 16.40 -14.24 4.59
C GLY A 89 15.19 -15.13 4.90
N GLY A 90 15.43 -16.27 5.53
CA GLY A 90 14.41 -17.29 5.83
C GLY A 90 13.78 -17.23 7.22
N ARG A 91 14.07 -16.22 8.05
CA ARG A 91 13.53 -16.10 9.42
C ARG A 91 12.89 -14.73 9.67
N LEU A 92 11.77 -14.70 10.37
CA LEU A 92 10.90 -13.52 10.46
C LEU A 92 11.63 -12.25 10.95
N ARG A 93 12.17 -12.29 12.16
CA ARG A 93 12.75 -11.12 12.83
C ARG A 93 14.08 -10.74 12.20
N SER A 94 14.96 -11.71 11.97
CA SER A 94 16.28 -11.44 11.38
C SER A 94 16.17 -10.85 9.98
N SER A 95 15.26 -11.34 9.13
CA SER A 95 15.04 -10.76 7.80
C SER A 95 14.47 -9.34 7.86
N LEU A 96 13.62 -9.03 8.84
CA LEU A 96 13.10 -7.68 9.03
C LEU A 96 14.18 -6.69 9.49
N VAL A 97 15.07 -7.12 10.40
CA VAL A 97 16.22 -6.31 10.80
C VAL A 97 17.17 -6.05 9.61
N GLU A 98 17.44 -7.08 8.80
CA GLU A 98 18.22 -6.93 7.58
C GLU A 98 17.56 -5.93 6.60
N LEU A 99 16.25 -6.06 6.39
CA LEU A 99 15.50 -5.12 5.56
C LEU A 99 15.59 -3.69 6.12
N GLY A 100 15.43 -3.51 7.43
CA GLY A 100 15.52 -2.20 8.08
C GLY A 100 16.87 -1.50 7.86
N ALA A 101 17.96 -2.26 7.80
CA ALA A 101 19.29 -1.72 7.47
C ALA A 101 19.42 -1.27 5.99
N ASP A 102 18.50 -1.69 5.13
CA ASP A 102 18.52 -1.49 3.67
C ASP A 102 17.22 -0.86 3.13
N LEU A 103 16.45 -0.19 3.99
CA LEU A 103 15.15 0.38 3.61
C LEU A 103 15.19 1.89 3.46
N ILE A 104 15.19 2.62 4.58
CA ILE A 104 15.43 4.06 4.62
C ILE A 104 16.74 4.27 5.38
N PRO A 105 17.76 4.93 4.79
CA PRO A 105 19.02 5.20 5.48
C PRO A 105 18.79 5.85 6.85
N GLY A 106 19.38 5.27 7.91
CA GLY A 106 19.26 5.78 9.28
C GLY A 106 17.96 5.44 10.00
N VAL A 107 17.04 4.67 9.40
CA VAL A 107 15.78 4.24 10.03
C VAL A 107 15.82 2.73 10.28
N PRO A 108 16.26 2.30 11.47
CA PRO A 108 16.41 0.89 11.78
C PRO A 108 15.06 0.18 11.97
N ILE A 109 15.08 -1.14 11.73
CA ILE A 109 14.17 -2.10 12.36
C ILE A 109 15.05 -2.91 13.33
N ALA A 110 14.73 -2.91 14.62
CA ALA A 110 15.53 -3.54 15.66
C ALA A 110 14.89 -4.81 16.22
N ALA A 111 15.72 -5.76 16.65
CA ALA A 111 15.30 -7.03 17.23
C ALA A 111 14.88 -6.95 18.70
N GLU A 112 14.94 -5.76 19.31
CA GLU A 112 14.66 -5.56 20.74
C GLU A 112 14.17 -4.14 21.02
N LEU A 113 13.59 -3.96 22.21
CA LEU A 113 13.14 -2.67 22.69
C LEU A 113 14.35 -1.81 23.11
N ARG A 114 14.60 -0.71 22.40
CA ARG A 114 15.76 0.19 22.63
C ARG A 114 15.39 1.51 23.28
N ARG A 115 14.15 1.95 23.11
CA ARG A 115 13.63 3.21 23.64
C ARG A 115 12.11 3.14 23.81
N PRO A 116 11.52 3.95 24.72
CA PRO A 116 10.07 3.97 24.91
C PRO A 116 9.34 4.23 23.58
N PRO A 117 8.47 3.32 23.13
CA PRO A 117 7.72 3.52 21.89
C PRO A 117 6.59 4.53 22.11
N VAL A 118 6.25 5.30 21.08
CA VAL A 118 5.06 6.17 21.07
C VAL A 118 3.77 5.36 20.93
N MET A 119 3.87 4.14 20.41
CA MET A 119 2.76 3.19 20.25
C MET A 119 3.30 1.76 20.31
N SER A 120 2.54 0.86 20.93
CA SER A 120 2.84 -0.58 20.94
C SER A 120 1.68 -1.36 20.32
N PHE A 121 2.00 -2.29 19.43
CA PHE A 121 1.04 -3.18 18.79
C PHE A 121 1.21 -4.62 19.29
N ALA A 122 0.15 -5.23 19.79
CA ALA A 122 0.09 -6.63 20.19
C ALA A 122 -0.59 -7.47 19.09
N ILE A 123 0.10 -8.49 18.58
CA ILE A 123 -0.42 -9.34 17.51
C ILE A 123 -1.30 -10.46 18.09
N GLY A 124 -2.54 -10.52 17.64
CA GLY A 124 -3.49 -11.58 18.01
C GLY A 124 -3.81 -11.59 19.49
N ASP A 125 -3.65 -12.75 20.13
CA ASP A 125 -3.78 -12.97 21.58
C ASP A 125 -2.46 -12.82 22.35
N SER A 126 -1.38 -12.35 21.71
CA SER A 126 -0.09 -12.17 22.36
C SER A 126 -0.21 -11.29 23.63
N PRO A 127 0.46 -11.67 24.74
CA PRO A 127 0.55 -10.83 25.92
C PRO A 127 1.20 -9.48 25.59
N CYS A 128 0.69 -8.40 26.17
CA CYS A 128 1.24 -7.07 25.98
C CYS A 128 1.11 -6.27 27.28
N ALA A 129 2.24 -5.75 27.75
CA ALA A 129 2.34 -5.09 29.06
C ALA A 129 2.09 -3.56 29.05
N PRO A 130 2.45 -2.78 28.01
CA PRO A 130 2.32 -1.33 28.07
C PRO A 130 0.85 -0.86 28.10
N PRO A 131 0.46 0.03 29.04
CA PRO A 131 -0.80 0.75 28.97
C PRO A 131 -0.93 1.51 27.65
N GLY A 132 -2.11 1.51 27.05
CA GLY A 132 -2.38 2.21 25.78
C GLY A 132 -1.92 1.46 24.52
N ALA A 133 -1.37 0.24 24.65
CA ALA A 133 -1.10 -0.61 23.49
C ALA A 133 -2.39 -0.97 22.74
N LEU A 134 -2.26 -1.18 21.43
CA LEU A 134 -3.35 -1.61 20.55
C LEU A 134 -3.17 -3.08 20.17
N ARG A 135 -4.26 -3.82 20.18
CA ARG A 135 -4.31 -5.22 19.77
C ARG A 135 -4.80 -5.33 18.34
N LEU A 136 -4.05 -6.09 17.54
CA LEU A 136 -4.31 -6.33 16.13
C LEU A 136 -4.79 -7.76 15.93
N SER A 137 -6.04 -7.95 15.55
CA SER A 137 -6.60 -9.27 15.26
C SER A 137 -7.43 -9.27 13.97
N GLY A 138 -7.81 -10.43 13.46
CA GLY A 138 -8.46 -10.52 12.17
C GLY A 138 -8.73 -11.95 11.73
N GLY A 139 -9.23 -12.08 10.51
CA GLY A 139 -9.40 -13.32 9.78
C GLY A 139 -8.87 -13.18 8.35
N ASP A 140 -9.38 -14.02 7.45
CA ASP A 140 -9.04 -13.97 6.03
C ASP A 140 -9.38 -12.62 5.38
N TRP A 141 -10.46 -11.99 5.84
CA TRP A 141 -11.09 -10.84 5.21
C TRP A 141 -11.35 -9.67 6.16
N ASP A 142 -11.40 -9.93 7.46
CA ASP A 142 -11.72 -8.95 8.47
C ASP A 142 -10.51 -8.58 9.32
N LEU A 143 -10.55 -7.37 9.87
CA LEU A 143 -9.59 -6.86 10.83
C LEU A 143 -10.32 -6.24 12.03
N ALA A 144 -9.62 -6.23 13.16
CA ALA A 144 -9.97 -5.48 14.35
C ALA A 144 -8.71 -4.86 14.97
N ILE A 145 -8.78 -3.58 15.30
CA ILE A 145 -7.81 -2.86 16.13
C ILE A 145 -8.55 -2.42 17.39
N GLU A 146 -8.10 -2.88 18.55
CA GLU A 146 -8.78 -2.65 19.82
C GLU A 146 -7.77 -2.30 20.91
N SER A 147 -8.22 -1.90 22.09
CA SER A 147 -7.33 -1.77 23.25
C SER A 147 -6.67 -3.12 23.58
N ALA A 148 -5.38 -3.13 23.91
CA ALA A 148 -4.69 -4.36 24.33
C ALA A 148 -5.25 -5.01 25.60
N ALA A 149 -6.03 -4.25 26.39
CA ALA A 149 -6.78 -4.76 27.54
C ALA A 149 -7.97 -5.66 27.13
N ALA A 150 -8.46 -5.53 25.89
CA ALA A 150 -9.49 -6.41 25.37
C ALA A 150 -8.91 -7.82 25.08
N PRO A 151 -9.71 -8.88 25.25
CA PRO A 151 -9.29 -10.23 24.92
C PRO A 151 -8.98 -10.33 23.42
N GLY A 152 -7.82 -10.89 23.10
CA GLY A 152 -7.42 -11.15 21.73
C GLY A 152 -7.91 -12.48 21.18
N ARG A 153 -7.85 -12.61 19.85
CA ARG A 153 -7.90 -13.90 19.17
C ARG A 153 -6.57 -14.15 18.44
N PRO A 154 -6.10 -15.40 18.38
CA PRO A 154 -4.93 -15.76 17.60
C PRO A 154 -5.16 -15.51 16.11
N TRP A 155 -4.09 -15.26 15.37
CA TRP A 155 -4.13 -15.18 13.91
C TRP A 155 -4.06 -16.57 13.28
N GLU A 156 -5.19 -17.10 12.85
CA GLU A 156 -5.32 -18.43 12.23
C GLU A 156 -5.86 -18.37 10.78
N ALA A 157 -5.81 -17.20 10.16
CA ALA A 157 -6.26 -16.98 8.78
C ALA A 157 -5.38 -17.70 7.74
N ALA A 158 -6.02 -18.20 6.69
CA ALA A 158 -5.37 -18.84 5.54
C ALA A 158 -5.06 -17.82 4.43
N LEU A 159 -5.89 -16.78 4.29
CA LEU A 159 -5.74 -15.72 3.31
C LEU A 159 -5.09 -14.48 3.93
N PRO A 160 -4.32 -13.70 3.15
CA PRO A 160 -3.53 -12.60 3.70
C PRO A 160 -4.33 -11.30 3.88
N PHE A 161 -5.55 -11.18 3.37
CA PHE A 161 -6.15 -9.86 3.14
C PHE A 161 -6.53 -9.15 4.44
N GLY A 162 -7.13 -9.85 5.41
CA GLY A 162 -7.42 -9.28 6.72
C GLY A 162 -6.14 -8.85 7.45
N ALA A 163 -5.07 -9.66 7.38
CA ALA A 163 -3.76 -9.32 7.93
C ALA A 163 -3.13 -8.08 7.27
N LEU A 164 -3.17 -8.00 5.93
CA LEU A 164 -2.65 -6.86 5.16
C LEU A 164 -3.45 -5.58 5.43
N ALA A 165 -4.78 -5.66 5.47
CA ALA A 165 -5.63 -4.51 5.80
C ALA A 165 -5.40 -4.06 7.25
N CYS A 166 -5.24 -5.01 8.19
CA CYS A 166 -4.94 -4.71 9.58
C CYS A 166 -3.60 -3.98 9.71
N ALA A 167 -2.56 -4.43 9.00
CA ALA A 167 -1.26 -3.76 8.95
C ALA A 167 -1.36 -2.32 8.45
N ALA A 168 -2.13 -2.09 7.39
CA ALA A 168 -2.31 -0.77 6.80
C ALA A 168 -3.08 0.19 7.72
N ALA A 169 -4.14 -0.30 8.36
CA ALA A 169 -4.89 0.46 9.35
C ALA A 169 -4.04 0.76 10.60
N ALA A 170 -3.26 -0.21 11.08
CA ALA A 170 -2.37 -0.03 12.23
C ALA A 170 -1.22 0.94 11.93
N ALA A 171 -0.68 0.94 10.71
CA ALA A 171 0.33 1.92 10.30
C ALA A 171 -0.21 3.36 10.37
N ALA A 172 -1.48 3.59 9.98
CA ALA A 172 -2.13 4.88 10.14
C ALA A 172 -2.27 5.27 11.63
N GLU A 173 -2.69 4.37 12.50
CA GLU A 173 -2.73 4.61 13.96
C GLU A 173 -1.34 4.86 14.55
N GLY A 174 -0.30 4.20 14.02
CA GLY A 174 1.09 4.45 14.37
C GLY A 174 1.53 5.88 14.06
N LEU A 175 1.19 6.39 12.87
CA LEU A 175 1.42 7.80 12.54
C LEU A 175 0.62 8.72 13.46
N ARG A 176 -0.66 8.41 13.71
CA ARG A 176 -1.53 9.21 14.60
C ARG A 176 -0.91 9.40 15.98
N ALA A 177 -0.38 8.32 16.56
CA ALA A 177 0.35 8.34 17.83
C ALA A 177 1.66 9.13 17.78
N ALA A 178 2.35 9.10 16.63
CA ALA A 178 3.63 9.76 16.42
C ALA A 178 3.52 11.29 16.27
N LEU A 179 2.41 11.80 15.73
CA LEU A 179 2.26 13.22 15.36
C LEU A 179 2.46 14.21 16.53
N PRO A 180 1.89 14.02 17.74
CA PRO A 180 2.13 14.94 18.85
C PRO A 180 3.62 15.05 19.22
N LYS A 181 4.31 13.91 19.31
CA LYS A 181 5.75 13.89 19.62
C LYS A 181 6.59 14.47 18.48
N LEU A 182 6.18 14.23 17.23
CA LEU A 182 6.81 14.83 16.06
C LEU A 182 6.72 16.36 16.11
N ALA A 183 5.56 16.92 16.49
CA ALA A 183 5.36 18.36 16.62
C ALA A 183 6.29 18.99 17.66
N GLU A 184 6.47 18.33 18.81
CA GLU A 184 7.45 18.74 19.84
C GLU A 184 8.88 18.76 19.27
N LEU A 185 9.28 17.72 18.54
CA LEU A 185 10.63 17.60 17.97
C LEU A 185 10.91 18.61 16.85
N VAL A 186 9.90 18.91 16.02
CA VAL A 186 10.00 19.88 14.93
C VAL A 186 9.93 21.32 15.47
N GLY A 187 9.30 21.54 16.62
CA GLY A 187 9.06 22.85 17.20
C GLY A 187 7.99 23.63 16.43
N THR A 188 6.99 22.94 15.89
CA THR A 188 5.88 23.54 15.14
C THR A 188 4.57 22.89 15.58
N GLU A 189 3.54 23.70 15.81
CA GLU A 189 2.24 23.19 16.24
C GLU A 189 1.49 22.51 15.08
N LEU A 190 0.77 21.43 15.41
CA LEU A 190 -0.12 20.74 14.49
C LEU A 190 -1.32 21.63 14.14
N VAL A 191 -1.72 21.61 12.88
CA VAL A 191 -2.96 22.21 12.34
C VAL A 191 -3.89 21.09 11.89
N ALA A 192 -4.00 20.04 12.70
CA ALA A 192 -4.72 18.82 12.35
C ALA A 192 -6.24 18.93 12.62
N ALA A 193 -6.85 20.13 12.53
CA ALA A 193 -8.27 20.30 12.85
C ALA A 193 -9.20 19.40 12.00
N SER A 194 -8.75 19.01 10.81
CA SER A 194 -9.42 18.10 9.88
C SER A 194 -9.25 16.62 10.23
N HIS A 195 -8.43 16.29 11.23
CA HIS A 195 -8.04 14.93 11.58
C HIS A 195 -8.18 14.70 13.08
N ARG A 196 -8.76 13.55 13.45
CA ARG A 196 -8.69 13.08 14.84
C ARG A 196 -7.27 12.66 15.17
N LEU A 197 -6.72 13.00 16.33
CA LEU A 197 -5.37 12.54 16.72
C LEU A 197 -5.39 11.59 17.92
N GLU A 198 -6.55 11.41 18.54
CA GLU A 198 -6.77 10.42 19.59
C GLU A 198 -6.61 9.00 19.02
N THR A 199 -5.79 8.21 19.71
CA THR A 199 -5.58 6.79 19.45
C THR A 199 -6.47 5.94 20.37
N GLY A 200 -6.55 4.63 20.12
CA GLY A 200 -7.29 3.71 20.99
C GLY A 200 -8.76 3.51 20.65
N GLN A 201 -9.25 4.16 19.60
CA GLN A 201 -10.59 3.88 19.08
C GLN A 201 -10.63 2.52 18.40
N ALA A 202 -11.72 1.79 18.63
CA ALA A 202 -11.90 0.48 18.03
C ALA A 202 -12.13 0.62 16.52
N VAL A 203 -11.29 -0.03 15.72
CA VAL A 203 -11.43 -0.10 14.27
C VAL A 203 -11.84 -1.52 13.91
N ARG A 204 -12.92 -1.68 13.13
CA ARG A 204 -13.34 -2.98 12.60
C ARG A 204 -13.74 -2.84 11.15
N LEU A 205 -13.21 -3.71 10.31
CA LEU A 205 -13.49 -3.70 8.87
C LEU A 205 -13.65 -5.14 8.38
N ASP A 206 -14.63 -5.38 7.51
CA ASP A 206 -14.82 -6.65 6.81
C ASP A 206 -14.82 -6.40 5.31
N LEU A 207 -13.74 -6.78 4.64
CA LEU A 207 -13.50 -6.51 3.23
C LEU A 207 -14.54 -7.17 2.31
N ARG A 208 -15.21 -8.26 2.75
CA ARG A 208 -16.25 -8.95 1.97
C ARG A 208 -17.43 -8.05 1.61
N ARG A 209 -17.63 -6.97 2.37
CA ARG A 209 -18.67 -5.96 2.08
C ARG A 209 -18.46 -5.25 0.75
N TRP A 210 -17.22 -5.18 0.27
CA TRP A 210 -16.88 -4.52 -0.98
C TRP A 210 -16.43 -5.49 -2.08
N PHE A 211 -15.97 -6.68 -1.72
CA PHE A 211 -15.48 -7.70 -2.65
C PHE A 211 -16.37 -8.95 -2.54
N PRO A 212 -17.43 -9.04 -3.37
CA PRO A 212 -18.36 -10.16 -3.32
C PRO A 212 -17.77 -11.41 -3.97
N GLY A 213 -18.17 -12.57 -3.45
CA GLY A 213 -17.88 -13.87 -4.05
C GLY A 213 -16.58 -14.51 -3.56
N GLU A 214 -16.20 -15.59 -4.24
CA GLU A 214 -14.90 -16.24 -4.08
C GLU A 214 -13.81 -15.41 -4.78
N ILE A 215 -12.56 -15.60 -4.35
CA ILE A 215 -11.39 -15.05 -5.04
C ILE A 215 -10.85 -16.05 -6.02
N ALA A 216 -10.30 -15.56 -7.13
CA ALA A 216 -9.60 -16.42 -8.06
C ALA A 216 -8.29 -16.95 -7.46
N THR A 217 -8.01 -18.22 -7.74
CA THR A 217 -6.67 -18.81 -7.60
C THR A 217 -5.85 -18.66 -8.87
N ASP A 218 -6.44 -18.33 -10.03
CA ASP A 218 -5.72 -18.02 -11.27
C ASP A 218 -6.23 -16.70 -11.87
N ILE A 219 -5.32 -15.72 -12.01
CA ILE A 219 -5.62 -14.41 -12.60
C ILE A 219 -5.32 -14.34 -14.11
N GLY A 220 -4.75 -15.41 -14.68
CA GLY A 220 -4.35 -15.48 -16.08
C GLY A 220 -3.28 -14.45 -16.44
N PRO A 221 -3.22 -14.01 -17.72
CA PRO A 221 -2.32 -12.95 -18.15
C PRO A 221 -2.84 -11.57 -17.71
N VAL A 222 -1.96 -10.78 -17.09
CA VAL A 222 -2.24 -9.41 -16.63
C VAL A 222 -1.11 -8.47 -17.07
N ASP A 223 -1.47 -7.33 -17.65
CA ASP A 223 -0.52 -6.23 -17.86
C ASP A 223 -0.60 -5.23 -16.73
N VAL A 224 0.56 -4.72 -16.30
CA VAL A 224 0.67 -3.69 -15.27
C VAL A 224 1.39 -2.49 -15.87
N ILE A 225 0.72 -1.35 -15.89
CA ILE A 225 1.24 -0.10 -16.44
C ILE A 225 1.85 0.73 -15.30
N SER A 226 3.16 0.92 -15.40
CA SER A 226 4.09 1.43 -14.38
C SER A 226 4.36 0.48 -13.21
N GLY A 227 5.62 0.46 -12.77
CA GLY A 227 6.10 -0.19 -11.55
C GLY A 227 6.07 0.74 -10.34
N GLY A 228 5.15 1.71 -10.32
CA GLY A 228 4.99 2.71 -9.27
C GLY A 228 4.53 2.18 -7.91
N ALA A 229 4.22 3.10 -6.98
CA ALA A 229 3.89 2.77 -5.59
C ALA A 229 2.68 1.82 -5.47
N ILE A 230 1.59 2.15 -6.18
CA ILE A 230 0.33 1.41 -6.15
C ILE A 230 0.51 0.01 -6.74
N THR A 231 1.20 -0.11 -7.88
CA THR A 231 1.41 -1.41 -8.53
C THR A 231 2.43 -2.25 -7.76
N SER A 232 3.46 -1.64 -7.17
CA SER A 232 4.36 -2.32 -6.23
C SER A 232 3.59 -2.90 -5.03
N ALA A 233 2.67 -2.13 -4.44
CA ALA A 233 1.79 -2.61 -3.37
C ALA A 233 0.81 -3.69 -3.84
N THR A 234 0.25 -3.55 -5.05
CA THR A 234 -0.63 -4.56 -5.66
C THR A 234 0.09 -5.89 -5.81
N LEU A 235 1.29 -5.87 -6.39
CA LEU A 235 2.13 -7.06 -6.54
C LEU A 235 2.55 -7.63 -5.18
N TYR A 236 2.84 -6.78 -4.20
CA TYR A 236 3.11 -7.22 -2.82
C TYR A 236 1.94 -8.04 -2.26
N VAL A 237 0.70 -7.58 -2.43
CA VAL A 237 -0.51 -8.30 -1.98
C VAL A 237 -0.67 -9.63 -2.72
N LEU A 238 -0.56 -9.63 -4.05
CA LEU A 238 -0.71 -10.85 -4.87
C LEU A 238 0.36 -11.90 -4.53
N LEU A 239 1.59 -11.47 -4.21
CA LEU A 239 2.68 -12.35 -3.78
C LEU A 239 2.45 -12.99 -2.40
N ARG A 240 1.49 -12.50 -1.60
CA ARG A 240 1.11 -13.09 -0.31
C ARG A 240 -0.02 -14.11 -0.41
N ALA A 241 -0.71 -14.20 -1.54
CA ALA A 241 -1.74 -15.22 -1.75
C ALA A 241 -1.06 -16.54 -2.15
N PRO A 242 -1.03 -17.58 -1.28
CA PRO A 242 -0.14 -18.73 -1.45
C PRO A 242 -0.41 -19.56 -2.72
N GLU A 243 -1.69 -19.71 -3.08
CA GLU A 243 -2.12 -20.55 -4.21
C GLU A 243 -2.37 -19.76 -5.49
N LEU A 244 -2.06 -18.45 -5.50
CA LEU A 244 -2.30 -17.62 -6.67
C LEU A 244 -1.38 -17.97 -7.84
N GLU A 245 -1.97 -18.27 -8.98
CA GLU A 245 -1.34 -18.52 -10.26
C GLU A 245 -1.57 -17.36 -11.23
N GLY A 246 -0.63 -17.15 -12.13
CA GLY A 246 -0.80 -16.18 -13.21
C GLY A 246 0.50 -15.70 -13.84
N ALA A 247 0.37 -14.87 -14.86
CA ALA A 247 1.47 -14.24 -15.57
C ALA A 247 1.27 -12.73 -15.61
N ILE A 248 2.21 -11.99 -15.02
CA ILE A 248 2.17 -10.54 -14.96
C ILE A 248 3.29 -9.95 -15.82
N ARG A 249 2.95 -9.03 -16.71
CA ARG A 249 3.92 -8.25 -17.50
C ARG A 249 3.86 -6.78 -17.06
N VAL A 250 4.94 -6.31 -16.45
CA VAL A 250 5.09 -4.93 -15.98
C VAL A 250 5.75 -4.08 -17.06
N ILE A 251 5.07 -3.04 -17.50
CA ILE A 251 5.55 -2.07 -18.51
C ILE A 251 5.96 -0.79 -17.78
N GLU A 252 7.26 -0.56 -17.67
CA GLU A 252 7.84 0.54 -16.89
C GLU A 252 9.19 0.96 -17.49
N GLY A 253 9.37 2.26 -17.72
CA GLY A 253 10.54 2.82 -18.39
C GLY A 253 11.65 3.30 -17.46
N GLU A 254 11.39 3.37 -16.16
CA GLU A 254 12.27 4.03 -15.19
C GLU A 254 13.01 3.08 -14.25
N GLY A 255 14.18 3.54 -13.80
CA GLY A 255 14.91 2.99 -12.66
C GLY A 255 14.21 3.30 -11.34
N LEU A 256 14.47 2.47 -10.33
CA LEU A 256 14.11 2.80 -8.96
C LEU A 256 14.97 3.99 -8.52
N ASP A 257 14.34 4.94 -7.84
CA ASP A 257 15.01 6.09 -7.22
C ASP A 257 14.90 5.98 -5.70
N LEU A 258 15.88 6.51 -4.95
CA LEU A 258 15.86 6.45 -3.49
C LEU A 258 14.60 7.10 -2.90
N SER A 259 14.06 8.17 -3.49
CA SER A 259 12.80 8.77 -3.04
C SER A 259 11.60 7.82 -3.14
N ASN A 260 11.72 6.66 -3.82
CA ASN A 260 10.67 5.65 -3.98
C ASN A 260 10.57 4.71 -2.77
N VAL A 261 11.64 4.57 -1.98
CA VAL A 261 11.70 3.59 -0.88
C VAL A 261 10.75 3.91 0.27
N ASN A 262 10.20 5.12 0.40
CA ASN A 262 9.16 5.40 1.40
C ASN A 262 7.78 4.78 1.10
N ARG A 263 7.55 4.15 -0.07
CA ARG A 263 6.21 3.66 -0.43
C ARG A 263 6.16 2.45 -1.36
N TYR A 264 7.27 2.08 -2.00
CA TYR A 264 7.29 0.96 -2.94
C TYR A 264 7.52 -0.34 -2.17
N MET A 265 6.46 -1.07 -1.84
CA MET A 265 6.52 -2.20 -0.91
C MET A 265 7.58 -3.28 -1.23
N LEU A 266 7.93 -3.45 -2.49
CA LEU A 266 8.92 -4.44 -2.96
C LEU A 266 10.34 -3.87 -3.15
N SER A 267 10.58 -2.60 -2.82
CA SER A 267 11.89 -1.95 -3.00
C SER A 267 12.80 -2.04 -1.77
N ARG A 268 14.10 -1.89 -2.03
CA ARG A 268 15.20 -1.72 -1.07
C ARG A 268 16.07 -0.54 -1.51
N ALA A 269 16.74 0.12 -0.58
CA ALA A 269 17.68 1.20 -0.89
C ALA A 269 18.89 0.73 -1.70
N SER A 270 19.36 -0.51 -1.49
CA SER A 270 20.43 -1.12 -2.29
C SER A 270 20.08 -1.33 -3.76
N LEU A 271 18.81 -1.21 -4.14
CA LEU A 271 18.34 -1.33 -5.52
C LEU A 271 18.18 0.02 -6.22
N ASP A 272 18.62 1.12 -5.61
CA ASP A 272 18.65 2.43 -6.23
C ASP A 272 19.37 2.40 -7.59
N GLY A 273 18.76 3.02 -8.60
CA GLY A 273 19.19 2.98 -10.00
C GLY A 273 18.87 1.68 -10.76
N VAL A 274 18.44 0.59 -10.10
CA VAL A 274 18.05 -0.65 -10.78
C VAL A 274 16.69 -0.45 -11.47
N MET A 275 16.57 -0.93 -12.71
CA MET A 275 15.29 -0.91 -13.45
C MET A 275 14.15 -1.50 -12.60
N LYS A 276 13.07 -0.74 -12.40
CA LYS A 276 11.90 -1.17 -11.60
C LYS A 276 11.35 -2.50 -12.12
N THR A 277 11.33 -2.69 -13.43
CA THR A 277 10.94 -3.95 -14.08
C THR A 277 11.79 -5.15 -13.66
N ARG A 278 13.11 -4.98 -13.53
CA ARG A 278 14.04 -6.03 -13.09
C ARG A 278 13.85 -6.35 -11.61
N MET A 279 13.70 -5.33 -10.76
CA MET A 279 13.39 -5.49 -9.34
C MET A 279 12.09 -6.30 -9.16
N LEU A 280 11.01 -5.89 -9.83
CA LEU A 280 9.71 -6.55 -9.70
C LEU A 280 9.75 -7.98 -10.26
N ALA A 281 10.43 -8.21 -11.38
CA ALA A 281 10.61 -9.55 -11.95
C ALA A 281 11.37 -10.49 -10.99
N SER A 282 12.32 -9.97 -10.20
CA SER A 282 13.07 -10.77 -9.21
C SER A 282 12.19 -11.32 -8.06
N CYS A 283 10.99 -10.75 -7.87
CA CYS A 283 10.02 -11.23 -6.88
C CYS A 283 9.15 -12.39 -7.40
N SER A 284 9.37 -12.85 -8.64
CA SER A 284 8.62 -13.96 -9.23
C SER A 284 8.71 -15.24 -8.38
N ARG A 285 7.65 -16.03 -8.41
CA ARG A 285 7.63 -17.41 -7.88
C ARG A 285 7.08 -18.36 -8.94
N PRO A 286 7.25 -19.69 -8.81
CA PRO A 286 6.86 -20.64 -9.86
C PRO A 286 5.40 -20.50 -10.33
N GLN A 287 4.47 -20.23 -9.40
CA GLN A 287 3.04 -20.08 -9.68
C GLN A 287 2.68 -18.70 -10.24
N LEU A 288 3.36 -17.64 -9.79
CA LEU A 288 3.08 -16.26 -10.16
C LEU A 288 4.31 -15.63 -10.80
N ARG A 289 4.35 -15.64 -12.13
CA ARG A 289 5.48 -15.16 -12.91
C ARG A 289 5.36 -13.67 -13.19
N ILE A 290 6.40 -12.90 -12.88
CA ILE A 290 6.47 -11.46 -13.16
C ILE A 290 7.57 -11.22 -14.21
N THR A 291 7.23 -10.52 -15.29
CA THR A 291 8.13 -10.14 -16.37
C THR A 291 8.11 -8.64 -16.58
N GLY A 292 9.18 -8.11 -17.20
CA GLY A 292 9.41 -6.69 -17.34
C GLY A 292 9.58 -6.25 -18.79
N VAL A 293 8.96 -5.13 -19.16
CA VAL A 293 9.17 -4.43 -20.43
C VAL A 293 9.71 -3.04 -20.09
N PRO A 294 11.01 -2.75 -20.33
CA PRO A 294 11.68 -1.53 -19.87
C PRO A 294 11.35 -0.30 -20.75
N HIS A 295 10.06 -0.01 -20.93
CA HIS A 295 9.55 1.09 -21.74
C HIS A 295 8.39 1.78 -21.04
N ARG A 296 8.30 3.11 -21.22
CA ARG A 296 7.09 3.86 -20.88
C ARG A 296 5.96 3.42 -21.81
N TYR A 297 4.76 3.26 -21.27
CA TYR A 297 3.56 3.04 -22.06
C TYR A 297 2.98 4.39 -22.52
N ASP A 298 3.29 4.77 -23.75
CA ASP A 298 2.85 5.98 -24.42
C ASP A 298 2.45 5.69 -25.88
N ALA A 299 1.94 6.71 -26.59
CA ALA A 299 1.41 6.55 -27.93
C ALA A 299 2.48 6.06 -28.94
N ASP A 300 3.74 6.47 -28.75
CA ASP A 300 4.86 6.15 -29.63
C ASP A 300 5.33 4.70 -29.45
N ARG A 301 5.26 4.18 -28.23
CA ARG A 301 5.76 2.84 -27.87
C ARG A 301 4.67 1.78 -27.81
N ALA A 302 3.40 2.14 -27.67
CA ALA A 302 2.30 1.19 -27.51
C ALA A 302 2.28 0.10 -28.60
N SER A 303 2.48 0.48 -29.87
CA SER A 303 2.50 -0.47 -30.99
C SER A 303 3.69 -1.45 -30.92
N ALA A 304 4.84 -1.01 -30.41
CA ALA A 304 6.03 -1.85 -30.27
C ALA A 304 5.95 -2.81 -29.07
N ILE A 305 5.23 -2.41 -28.01
CA ILE A 305 4.95 -3.24 -26.82
C ILE A 305 3.96 -4.37 -27.15
N GLY A 306 3.11 -4.13 -28.15
CA GLY A 306 2.11 -5.09 -28.62
C GLY A 306 0.77 -4.96 -27.89
N PRO A 307 -0.17 -5.90 -28.15
CA PRO A 307 -1.49 -5.84 -27.54
C PRO A 307 -1.41 -5.98 -26.02
N LEU A 308 -2.35 -5.31 -25.33
CA LEU A 308 -2.53 -5.46 -23.90
C LEU A 308 -3.23 -6.78 -23.57
N ALA A 309 -2.94 -7.33 -22.39
CA ALA A 309 -3.63 -8.48 -21.84
C ALA A 309 -5.14 -8.18 -21.60
N PRO A 310 -5.99 -9.21 -21.47
CA PRO A 310 -7.43 -9.02 -21.18
C PRO A 310 -7.71 -8.31 -19.86
N ARG A 311 -6.77 -8.34 -18.91
CA ARG A 311 -6.84 -7.61 -17.64
C ARG A 311 -5.63 -6.69 -17.54
N VAL A 312 -5.89 -5.42 -17.29
CA VAL A 312 -4.84 -4.39 -17.19
C VAL A 312 -4.97 -3.65 -15.87
N LEU A 313 -3.86 -3.54 -15.14
CA LEU A 313 -3.75 -2.72 -13.95
C LEU A 313 -2.98 -1.44 -14.26
N VAL A 314 -3.47 -0.32 -13.74
CA VAL A 314 -2.91 1.01 -13.99
C VAL A 314 -2.71 1.73 -12.67
N GLY A 315 -1.46 2.08 -12.37
CA GLY A 315 -1.11 2.88 -11.18
C GLY A 315 -0.23 4.08 -11.51
N VAL A 316 -0.45 4.70 -12.68
CA VAL A 316 0.29 5.88 -13.15
C VAL A 316 -0.31 7.17 -12.62
N ASP A 317 0.55 8.13 -12.27
CA ASP A 317 0.14 9.50 -11.92
C ASP A 317 -0.27 10.29 -13.18
N HIS A 318 0.34 9.99 -14.33
CA HIS A 318 0.07 10.64 -15.62
C HIS A 318 -1.30 10.21 -16.18
N ILE A 319 -2.30 11.09 -16.02
CA ILE A 319 -3.70 10.82 -16.41
C ILE A 319 -3.86 10.48 -17.91
N PRO A 320 -3.18 11.14 -18.86
CA PRO A 320 -3.27 10.76 -20.27
C PRO A 320 -2.81 9.33 -20.55
N SER A 321 -1.87 8.77 -19.76
CA SER A 321 -1.53 7.35 -19.87
C SER A 321 -2.70 6.44 -19.46
N ARG A 322 -3.53 6.86 -18.50
CA ARG A 322 -4.76 6.12 -18.14
C ARG A 322 -5.75 6.10 -19.30
N TRP A 323 -5.89 7.22 -20.01
CA TRP A 323 -6.75 7.33 -21.20
C TRP A 323 -6.25 6.42 -22.33
N LEU A 324 -4.95 6.47 -22.64
CA LEU A 324 -4.35 5.64 -23.67
C LEU A 324 -4.52 4.14 -23.38
N VAL A 325 -4.34 3.72 -22.12
CA VAL A 325 -4.59 2.33 -21.73
C VAL A 325 -6.05 1.96 -21.99
N GLN A 326 -6.98 2.83 -21.61
CA GLN A 326 -8.40 2.60 -21.79
C GLN A 326 -8.82 2.51 -23.27
N GLU A 327 -8.19 3.30 -24.14
CA GLU A 327 -8.40 3.24 -25.60
C GLU A 327 -7.90 1.93 -26.21
N ARG A 328 -6.82 1.36 -25.66
CA ARG A 328 -6.12 0.19 -26.23
C ARG A 328 -6.57 -1.13 -25.59
N ALA A 329 -7.07 -1.10 -24.37
CA ALA A 329 -7.52 -2.29 -23.65
C ALA A 329 -8.81 -2.85 -24.27
N THR A 330 -8.83 -4.16 -24.50
CA THR A 330 -10.01 -4.87 -25.04
C THR A 330 -10.88 -5.49 -23.96
N GLY A 331 -10.37 -5.54 -22.72
CA GLY A 331 -11.03 -6.20 -21.59
C GLY A 331 -11.14 -5.30 -20.36
N TRP A 332 -10.91 -5.87 -19.19
CA TRP A 332 -11.04 -5.20 -17.91
C TRP A 332 -9.84 -4.31 -17.60
N VAL A 333 -10.10 -3.10 -17.13
CA VAL A 333 -9.07 -2.14 -16.67
C VAL A 333 -9.34 -1.78 -15.22
N GLY A 334 -8.40 -2.11 -14.34
CA GLY A 334 -8.33 -1.63 -12.96
C GLY A 334 -7.39 -0.44 -12.84
N VAL A 335 -7.86 0.65 -12.25
CA VAL A 335 -7.07 1.86 -12.02
C VAL A 335 -6.97 2.12 -10.53
N GLY A 336 -5.76 2.27 -10.01
CA GLY A 336 -5.52 2.78 -8.67
C GLY A 336 -4.96 4.21 -8.74
N ALA A 337 -5.43 5.05 -7.82
CA ALA A 337 -4.98 6.41 -7.64
C ALA A 337 -4.88 6.76 -6.14
N THR A 338 -4.02 7.73 -5.83
CA THR A 338 -3.88 8.32 -4.50
C THR A 338 -3.86 9.83 -4.62
N GLN A 339 -4.44 10.53 -3.64
CA GLN A 339 -4.32 11.97 -3.50
C GLN A 339 -4.28 12.31 -2.02
N SER A 340 -3.19 12.94 -1.57
CA SER A 340 -2.97 13.24 -0.15
C SER A 340 -3.09 11.99 0.74
N LEU A 341 -4.08 11.94 1.63
CA LEU A 341 -4.35 10.81 2.53
C LEU A 341 -5.44 9.86 2.01
N ASP A 342 -5.92 10.07 0.78
CA ASP A 342 -7.06 9.37 0.20
C ASP A 342 -6.61 8.46 -0.94
N THR A 343 -7.41 7.43 -1.18
CA THR A 343 -7.20 6.49 -2.28
C THR A 343 -8.49 6.29 -3.05
N LEU A 344 -8.34 6.01 -4.34
CA LEU A 344 -9.42 5.68 -5.25
C LEU A 344 -8.96 4.47 -6.08
N VAL A 345 -9.78 3.42 -6.09
CA VAL A 345 -9.64 2.31 -7.03
C VAL A 345 -10.88 2.25 -7.89
N SER A 346 -10.73 2.02 -9.19
CA SER A 346 -11.87 1.84 -10.09
C SER A 346 -11.66 0.70 -11.07
N ALA A 347 -12.76 0.04 -11.43
CA ALA A 347 -12.82 -1.05 -12.40
C ALA A 347 -13.70 -0.65 -13.59
N HIS A 348 -13.21 -0.92 -14.81
CA HIS A 348 -13.87 -0.53 -16.05
C HIS A 348 -13.91 -1.71 -17.02
N ARG A 349 -15.11 -2.09 -17.48
CA ARG A 349 -15.30 -3.08 -18.56
C ARG A 349 -15.71 -2.41 -19.87
N PRO A 350 -15.58 -3.11 -21.02
CA PRO A 350 -16.10 -2.61 -22.29
C PRO A 350 -17.57 -2.22 -22.19
N GLY A 351 -17.91 -1.03 -22.70
CA GLY A 351 -19.27 -0.50 -22.66
C GLY A 351 -19.62 0.32 -21.41
N GLU A 352 -18.84 0.23 -20.33
CA GLU A 352 -19.06 1.01 -19.11
C GLU A 352 -18.40 2.41 -19.18
N PRO A 353 -18.81 3.35 -18.30
CA PRO A 353 -18.05 4.57 -18.05
C PRO A 353 -16.59 4.24 -17.75
N CYS A 354 -15.67 4.85 -18.50
CA CYS A 354 -14.27 4.44 -18.52
C CYS A 354 -13.39 5.32 -17.63
N ALA A 355 -12.09 5.04 -17.53
CA ALA A 355 -11.14 5.85 -16.76
C ALA A 355 -11.16 7.35 -17.15
N GLY A 356 -11.38 7.68 -18.42
CA GLY A 356 -11.54 9.07 -18.89
C GLY A 356 -12.85 9.74 -18.44
N CYS A 357 -13.90 8.97 -18.14
CA CYS A 357 -15.11 9.52 -17.52
C CYS A 357 -14.86 9.89 -16.05
N LEU A 358 -13.99 9.15 -15.36
CA LEU A 358 -13.62 9.43 -13.97
C LEU A 358 -12.56 10.53 -13.85
N HIS A 359 -11.57 10.53 -14.75
CA HIS A 359 -10.46 11.47 -14.77
C HIS A 359 -10.52 12.32 -16.05
N GLN A 360 -11.38 13.35 -16.04
CA GLN A 360 -11.66 14.15 -17.25
C GLN A 360 -10.53 15.12 -17.63
N ARG A 361 -9.67 15.45 -16.67
CA ARG A 361 -8.64 16.49 -16.82
C ARG A 361 -7.34 15.99 -16.23
N GLU A 362 -6.25 16.37 -16.86
CA GLU A 362 -4.93 16.33 -16.24
C GLU A 362 -4.79 17.55 -15.34
N PRO A 363 -4.56 17.38 -14.03
CA PRO A 363 -4.20 18.51 -13.18
C PRO A 363 -2.81 19.03 -13.57
N ASP A 364 -2.49 20.26 -13.20
CA ASP A 364 -1.15 20.80 -13.36
C ASP A 364 -0.13 19.85 -12.70
N ALA A 365 0.96 19.57 -13.39
CA ALA A 365 1.96 18.62 -12.93
C ALA A 365 2.65 19.15 -11.66
N ASP A 366 2.47 18.44 -10.54
CA ASP A 366 3.33 18.57 -9.37
C ASP A 366 4.44 17.52 -9.50
N GLU A 367 5.69 17.98 -9.65
CA GLU A 367 6.85 17.10 -9.81
C GLU A 367 7.06 16.18 -8.60
N LEU A 368 6.56 16.54 -7.41
CA LEU A 368 6.74 15.78 -6.18
C LEU A 368 5.42 15.56 -5.43
N VAL A 369 4.51 14.78 -6.03
CA VAL A 369 3.24 14.39 -5.40
C VAL A 369 3.46 13.82 -3.99
N PRO A 370 2.98 14.50 -2.93
CA PRO A 370 3.13 14.07 -1.55
C PRO A 370 2.39 12.77 -1.29
N THR A 371 2.98 11.86 -0.50
CA THR A 371 2.36 10.57 -0.19
C THR A 371 3.07 9.88 0.97
N ILE A 372 2.45 8.83 1.50
CA ILE A 372 2.95 8.03 2.62
C ILE A 372 2.62 6.55 2.39
N SER A 373 3.42 5.68 3.00
CA SER A 373 3.45 4.23 2.72
C SER A 373 2.06 3.57 2.76
N PHE A 374 1.29 3.77 3.83
CA PHE A 374 -0.01 3.10 4.00
C PHE A 374 -1.08 3.59 3.03
N VAL A 375 -1.00 4.82 2.51
CA VAL A 375 -1.96 5.33 1.52
C VAL A 375 -1.76 4.62 0.19
N SER A 376 -0.52 4.59 -0.32
CA SER A 376 -0.19 3.83 -1.54
C SER A 376 -0.50 2.34 -1.38
N PHE A 377 -0.27 1.80 -0.17
CA PHE A 377 -0.58 0.41 0.15
C PHE A 377 -2.08 0.11 0.08
N TRP A 378 -2.94 0.95 0.66
CA TRP A 378 -4.39 0.76 0.58
C TRP A 378 -4.87 0.75 -0.87
N SER A 379 -4.39 1.68 -1.70
CA SER A 379 -4.73 1.67 -3.13
C SER A 379 -4.31 0.35 -3.80
N GLY A 380 -3.11 -0.14 -3.54
CA GLY A 380 -2.63 -1.42 -4.10
C GLY A 380 -3.37 -2.65 -3.57
N LEU A 381 -3.72 -2.69 -2.28
CA LEU A 381 -4.52 -3.75 -1.67
C LEU A 381 -5.91 -3.83 -2.33
N LEU A 382 -6.60 -2.71 -2.42
CA LEU A 382 -7.94 -2.66 -3.01
C LEU A 382 -7.91 -3.00 -4.49
N LEU A 383 -6.89 -2.56 -5.22
CA LEU A 383 -6.70 -2.90 -6.64
C LEU A 383 -6.40 -4.39 -6.85
N ALA A 384 -5.61 -5.02 -5.97
CA ALA A 384 -5.39 -6.47 -5.99
C ALA A 384 -6.70 -7.23 -5.77
N LEU A 385 -7.53 -6.78 -4.82
CA LEU A 385 -8.82 -7.41 -4.53
C LEU A 385 -9.83 -7.24 -5.67
N GLU A 386 -9.85 -6.08 -6.35
CA GLU A 386 -10.63 -5.91 -7.58
C GLU A 386 -10.20 -6.90 -8.68
N LEU A 387 -8.88 -7.08 -8.89
CA LEU A 387 -8.38 -8.05 -9.86
C LEU A 387 -8.80 -9.49 -9.52
N LEU A 388 -8.66 -9.89 -8.26
CA LEU A 388 -9.04 -11.24 -7.82
C LEU A 388 -10.54 -11.49 -7.95
N THR A 389 -11.36 -10.46 -7.68
CA THR A 389 -12.82 -10.49 -7.85
C THR A 389 -13.18 -10.62 -9.34
N GLU A 390 -12.56 -9.83 -10.21
CA GLU A 390 -12.75 -9.92 -11.67
C GLU A 390 -12.31 -11.29 -12.21
N ALA A 391 -11.17 -11.81 -11.74
CA ALA A 391 -10.67 -13.10 -12.18
C ALA A 391 -11.61 -14.25 -11.77
N ALA A 392 -12.33 -14.10 -10.66
CA ALA A 392 -13.35 -15.05 -10.22
C ALA A 392 -14.67 -14.93 -11.01
N GLY A 393 -14.77 -13.98 -11.95
CA GLY A 393 -15.98 -13.70 -12.70
C GLY A 393 -17.03 -12.92 -11.89
N ALA A 394 -16.66 -12.41 -10.72
CA ALA A 394 -17.52 -11.57 -9.91
C ALA A 394 -17.41 -10.10 -10.33
N LYS A 395 -18.49 -9.34 -10.12
CA LYS A 395 -18.57 -7.92 -10.43
C LYS A 395 -19.19 -7.17 -9.25
N PRO A 396 -18.47 -6.22 -8.64
CA PRO A 396 -19.09 -5.31 -7.68
C PRO A 396 -20.16 -4.43 -8.34
N ASP A 397 -21.16 -4.02 -7.55
CA ASP A 397 -22.30 -3.21 -8.03
C ASP A 397 -21.90 -1.84 -8.58
N GLN A 398 -20.76 -1.31 -8.12
CA GLN A 398 -20.30 0.04 -8.40
C GLN A 398 -18.81 0.03 -8.74
N GLN A 399 -18.46 0.84 -9.74
CA GLN A 399 -17.15 0.82 -10.39
C GLN A 399 -16.02 1.42 -9.55
N ALA A 400 -16.28 2.45 -8.74
CA ALA A 400 -15.27 3.15 -7.97
C ALA A 400 -15.37 2.83 -6.49
N LEU A 401 -14.24 2.62 -5.84
CA LEU A 401 -14.07 2.40 -4.41
C LEU A 401 -13.13 3.47 -3.86
N PHE A 402 -13.68 4.38 -3.06
CA PHE A 402 -12.93 5.36 -2.31
C PHE A 402 -12.53 4.77 -0.97
N CYS A 403 -11.32 5.08 -0.51
CA CYS A 403 -10.88 4.77 0.83
C CYS A 403 -10.15 5.97 1.45
N TRP A 404 -10.48 6.24 2.71
CA TRP A 404 -9.81 7.21 3.59
C TRP A 404 -9.01 6.46 4.66
N PRO A 405 -7.76 6.01 4.36
CA PRO A 405 -6.91 5.29 5.29
C PRO A 405 -6.74 5.94 6.67
N PHE A 406 -6.63 7.27 6.70
CA PHE A 406 -6.46 8.07 7.91
C PHE A 406 -7.79 8.71 8.38
N GLY A 407 -8.90 8.00 8.19
CA GLY A 407 -10.23 8.44 8.63
C GLY A 407 -10.33 8.61 10.15
N TYR A 408 -11.42 9.24 10.60
CA TYR A 408 -11.70 9.46 12.02
C TYR A 408 -11.66 8.12 12.78
N ASP A 409 -12.54 7.17 12.44
CA ASP A 409 -12.67 5.85 13.06
C ASP A 409 -11.89 4.74 12.35
N GLY A 410 -10.69 5.09 11.85
CA GLY A 410 -9.88 4.23 11.02
C GLY A 410 -10.27 4.29 9.53
N PRO A 411 -9.87 3.31 8.71
CA PRO A 411 -10.13 3.32 7.27
C PRO A 411 -11.62 3.27 6.98
N HIS A 412 -12.10 4.26 6.23
CA HIS A 412 -13.48 4.30 5.73
C HIS A 412 -13.50 3.97 4.23
N LEU A 413 -14.39 3.08 3.80
CA LEU A 413 -14.51 2.64 2.41
C LEU A 413 -15.91 2.92 1.88
N MET A 414 -16.00 3.48 0.66
CA MET A 414 -17.28 3.77 0.01
C MET A 414 -17.23 3.44 -1.48
N ARG A 415 -18.23 2.71 -1.97
CA ARG A 415 -18.42 2.42 -3.38
C ARG A 415 -19.34 3.46 -4.04
N LEU A 416 -18.95 3.95 -5.21
CA LEU A 416 -19.71 4.94 -5.99
C LEU A 416 -19.74 4.58 -7.49
N PRO A 417 -20.83 4.92 -8.22
CA PRO A 417 -20.86 4.79 -9.67
C PRO A 417 -19.89 5.77 -10.32
N VAL A 418 -19.33 5.38 -11.46
CA VAL A 418 -18.69 6.33 -12.38
C VAL A 418 -19.75 6.78 -13.37
N ALA A 419 -20.03 8.08 -13.43
CA ALA A 419 -20.98 8.61 -14.42
C ALA A 419 -20.31 8.71 -15.80
N ALA A 420 -20.99 8.28 -16.86
CA ALA A 420 -20.54 8.54 -18.23
C ALA A 420 -20.41 10.05 -18.46
N GLN A 421 -19.38 10.54 -19.13
CA GLN A 421 -19.19 11.98 -19.33
C GLN A 421 -19.29 12.33 -20.81
N PRO A 422 -20.16 13.26 -21.26
CA PRO A 422 -20.24 13.62 -22.69
C PRO A 422 -18.92 14.12 -23.26
N ALA A 423 -18.12 14.82 -22.43
CA ALA A 423 -16.78 15.30 -22.76
C ALA A 423 -15.66 14.32 -22.37
N CYS A 424 -15.92 13.00 -22.37
CA CYS A 424 -14.90 12.02 -22.04
C CYS A 424 -13.74 12.09 -23.06
N PRO A 425 -12.47 12.25 -22.64
CA PRO A 425 -11.32 12.39 -23.55
C PRO A 425 -11.06 11.12 -24.37
N VAL A 426 -11.44 9.94 -23.85
CA VAL A 426 -11.36 8.65 -24.56
C VAL A 426 -12.51 8.51 -25.58
N GLY A 427 -13.58 9.29 -25.43
CA GLY A 427 -14.80 9.16 -26.24
C GLY A 427 -15.44 7.77 -26.13
N CYS A 428 -15.47 7.16 -24.94
CA CYS A 428 -15.92 5.77 -24.76
C CYS A 428 -17.39 5.54 -25.15
N ALA A 429 -17.79 4.28 -25.34
CA ALA A 429 -19.16 3.93 -25.75
C ALA A 429 -20.24 4.52 -24.84
N ALA A 430 -20.06 4.45 -23.51
CA ALA A 430 -20.99 5.03 -22.54
C ALA A 430 -21.09 6.56 -22.65
N SER A 431 -19.98 7.23 -22.92
CA SER A 431 -19.92 8.67 -23.13
C SER A 431 -20.66 9.09 -24.41
N ARG A 432 -20.43 8.38 -25.52
CA ARG A 432 -21.14 8.63 -26.78
C ARG A 432 -22.64 8.38 -26.67
N ALA A 433 -23.04 7.32 -25.97
CA ALA A 433 -24.45 7.02 -25.73
C ALA A 433 -25.16 8.07 -24.86
N ARG A 434 -24.44 8.75 -23.94
CA ARG A 434 -24.97 9.85 -23.13
C ARG A 434 -25.04 11.18 -23.90
N ALA A 435 -24.19 11.36 -24.91
CA ALA A 435 -24.12 12.58 -25.72
C ALA A 435 -25.14 12.62 -26.88
N ALA A 436 -25.59 11.46 -27.34
CA ALA A 436 -26.71 11.30 -28.26
C ALA A 436 -28.05 11.47 -27.53
#